data_AF-A0A1Y0ECI8-F1
#
_entry.id   AF-A0A1Y0ECI8-F1
#
_cell.length_a   1.000
_cell.length_b   1.000
_cell.length_c   1.000
_cell.angle_alpha   90.00
_cell.angle_beta   90.00
_cell.angle_gamma   90.00
#
_symmetry.space_group_name_H-M   'P 1'
#
loop_
_entity.id
_entity.type
_entity.pdbx_description
1 polymer ?
#
loop_
_entity_poly.entity_id
_entity_poly.type
_entity_poly.pdbx_seq_one_letter_code
_entity_poly.pdbx_strand_id
1 'polypeptide(L)'
;MFQTYPKVWLDYYSRNGLLMLDPMVSWGFEHAGTARWSELDDPAGVMKKAAEFGLTHGAVVVALSDSDRSICGFAKASGEFTDSEIAELAENVTTLHNLTADLLRLEPETVEQLRKMSIMVTHPDS
;
A
#
# COMPACT_ATOMS: atom_id res chain seq x y z
N MET A 1 2.33 -9.02 0.71
CA MET A 1 3.07 -7.89 0.12
C MET A 1 3.79 -8.39 -1.12
N PHE A 2 3.51 -7.80 -2.28
CA PHE A 2 4.14 -8.14 -3.58
C PHE A 2 5.13 -7.04 -3.97
N GLN A 3 6.29 -7.41 -4.51
CA GLN A 3 7.34 -6.45 -4.86
C GLN A 3 8.18 -6.96 -6.04
N THR A 4 8.52 -6.05 -6.95
CA THR A 4 9.34 -6.30 -8.14
C THR A 4 10.63 -5.49 -8.14
N TYR A 5 10.93 -4.80 -7.04
CA TYR A 5 12.16 -4.04 -6.90
C TYR A 5 13.41 -4.93 -6.98
N PRO A 6 14.57 -4.37 -7.38
CA PRO A 6 15.83 -5.09 -7.38
C PRO A 6 16.11 -5.73 -6.02
N LYS A 7 16.48 -7.02 -6.03
CA LYS A 7 16.76 -7.77 -4.79
C LYS A 7 17.77 -7.07 -3.89
N VAL A 8 18.79 -6.45 -4.47
CA VAL A 8 19.83 -5.69 -3.75
C VAL A 8 19.25 -4.54 -2.92
N TRP A 9 18.23 -3.87 -3.44
CA TRP A 9 17.51 -2.82 -2.70
C TRP A 9 16.65 -3.42 -1.59
N LEU A 10 15.89 -4.48 -1.89
CA LEU A 10 15.02 -5.13 -0.91
C LEU A 10 15.79 -5.71 0.29
N ASP A 11 16.94 -6.33 0.02
CA ASP A 11 17.83 -6.85 1.05
C ASP A 11 18.38 -5.70 1.91
N TYR A 12 18.78 -4.57 1.32
CA TYR A 12 19.23 -3.38 2.05
C TYR A 12 18.10 -2.77 2.89
N TYR A 13 16.93 -2.57 2.29
CA TYR A 13 15.74 -2.00 2.93
C TYR A 13 15.34 -2.77 4.17
N SER A 14 15.29 -4.11 4.06
CA SER A 14 14.92 -5.00 5.15
C SER A 14 15.98 -5.04 6.25
N ARG A 15 17.27 -5.17 5.89
CA ARG A 15 18.38 -5.25 6.86
C ARG A 15 18.52 -3.98 7.71
N ASN A 16 18.18 -2.81 7.15
CA ASN A 16 18.27 -1.53 7.84
C ASN A 16 16.95 -1.09 8.47
N GLY A 17 15.89 -1.92 8.41
CA GLY A 17 14.60 -1.62 9.04
C GLY A 17 13.94 -0.35 8.49
N LEU A 18 14.08 -0.06 7.19
CA LEU A 18 13.68 1.23 6.61
C LEU A 18 12.16 1.44 6.58
N LEU A 19 11.36 0.40 6.81
CA LEU A 19 9.89 0.48 6.77
C LEU A 19 9.31 1.62 7.62
N MET A 20 9.83 1.81 8.83
CA MET A 20 9.35 2.85 9.76
C MET A 20 9.86 4.25 9.42
N LEU A 21 10.84 4.34 8.53
CA LEU A 21 11.49 5.58 8.10
C LEU A 21 11.08 5.97 6.67
N ASP A 22 10.34 5.10 5.98
CA ASP A 22 9.95 5.26 4.59
C ASP A 22 8.85 6.34 4.47
N PRO A 23 9.12 7.43 3.74
CA PRO A 23 8.13 8.49 3.57
C PRO A 23 6.87 8.02 2.84
N MET A 24 6.98 7.05 1.91
CA MET A 24 5.81 6.51 1.22
C MET A 24 4.87 5.79 2.18
N VAL A 25 5.43 5.07 3.15
CA VAL A 25 4.65 4.32 4.14
C VAL A 25 3.94 5.29 5.07
N SER A 26 4.67 6.26 5.61
CA SER A 26 4.10 7.30 6.49
C SER A 26 3.00 8.08 5.77
N TRP A 27 3.30 8.61 4.57
CA TRP A 27 2.32 9.32 3.76
C TRP A 27 1.10 8.45 3.44
N GLY A 28 1.32 7.18 3.11
CA GLY A 28 0.27 6.25 2.72
C GLY A 28 -0.67 5.84 3.87
N PHE A 29 -0.27 6.01 5.13
CA PHE A 29 -1.16 5.88 6.27
C PHE A 29 -1.96 7.14 6.55
N GLU A 30 -1.40 8.32 6.27
CA GLU A 30 -2.01 9.62 6.57
C GLU A 30 -2.92 10.13 5.46
N HIS A 31 -2.66 9.76 4.21
CA HIS A 31 -3.31 10.31 3.02
C HIS A 31 -3.96 9.23 2.14
N ALA A 32 -4.74 9.66 1.15
CA ALA A 32 -5.27 8.82 0.08
C ALA A 32 -5.02 9.52 -1.27
N GLY A 33 -5.01 8.76 -2.38
CA GLY A 33 -4.70 9.29 -3.70
C GLY A 33 -3.24 9.05 -4.09
N THR A 34 -2.61 10.03 -4.73
CA THR A 34 -1.27 9.86 -5.33
C THR A 34 -0.30 10.95 -4.91
N ALA A 35 0.97 10.60 -4.76
CA ALA A 35 2.06 11.55 -4.60
C ALA A 35 3.33 11.04 -5.29
N ARG A 36 4.15 11.95 -5.82
CA ARG A 36 5.51 11.66 -6.30
C ARG A 36 6.46 11.61 -5.13
N TRP A 37 7.56 10.89 -5.28
CA TRP A 37 8.66 10.92 -4.30
C TRP A 37 9.23 12.33 -4.11
N SER A 38 9.26 13.13 -5.17
CA SER A 38 9.71 14.54 -5.13
C SER A 38 8.80 15.45 -4.29
N GLU A 39 7.57 15.02 -4.01
CA GLU A 39 6.58 15.76 -3.21
C GLU A 39 6.62 15.34 -1.72
N LEU A 40 7.40 14.31 -1.37
CA LEU A 40 7.49 13.75 -0.03
C LEU A 40 8.77 14.23 0.67
N ASP A 41 8.67 14.53 1.96
CA ASP A 41 9.85 14.81 2.79
C ASP A 41 10.58 13.51 3.14
N ASP A 42 11.89 13.45 2.89
CA ASP A 42 12.74 12.26 3.08
C ASP A 42 13.83 12.51 4.14
N PRO A 43 13.46 12.73 5.42
CA PRO A 43 14.42 13.12 6.46
C PRO A 43 15.44 12.02 6.77
N ALA A 44 15.05 10.76 6.58
CA ALA A 44 15.94 9.61 6.76
C ALA A 44 16.75 9.24 5.50
N GLY A 45 16.50 9.91 4.37
CA GLY A 45 17.23 9.68 3.12
C GLY A 45 16.94 8.32 2.46
N VAL A 46 15.76 7.74 2.68
CA VAL A 46 15.35 6.45 2.12
C VAL A 46 15.25 6.51 0.60
N MET A 47 14.59 7.52 0.04
CA MET A 47 14.45 7.70 -1.41
C MET A 47 15.79 8.09 -2.03
N LYS A 48 16.56 8.94 -1.35
CA LYS A 48 17.94 9.26 -1.74
C LYS A 48 18.79 7.99 -1.83
N LYS A 49 18.65 7.07 -0.86
CA LYS A 49 19.38 5.81 -0.86
C LYS A 49 18.89 4.88 -1.96
N ALA A 50 17.59 4.83 -2.22
CA ALA A 50 17.00 4.04 -3.30
C ALA A 50 17.57 4.43 -4.68
N ALA A 51 17.86 5.72 -4.91
CA ALA A 51 18.47 6.21 -6.14
C ALA A 51 19.86 5.60 -6.41
N GLU A 52 20.65 5.30 -5.37
CA GLU A 52 21.94 4.60 -5.51
C GLU A 52 21.78 3.16 -6.05
N PHE A 53 20.59 2.58 -5.93
CA PHE A 53 20.22 1.27 -6.47
C PHE A 53 19.45 1.35 -7.80
N GLY A 54 19.41 2.52 -8.44
CA GLY A 54 18.73 2.74 -9.72
C GLY A 54 17.23 3.01 -9.60
N LEU A 55 16.71 3.28 -8.40
CA LEU A 55 15.33 3.68 -8.16
C LEU A 55 15.28 5.19 -7.90
N THR A 56 15.40 5.96 -8.97
CA THR A 56 15.61 7.42 -8.89
C THR A 56 14.32 8.21 -8.72
N HIS A 57 13.28 7.80 -9.44
CA HIS A 57 11.98 8.47 -9.44
C HIS A 57 10.92 7.49 -9.00
N GLY A 58 9.96 7.95 -8.22
CA GLY A 58 8.88 7.10 -7.77
C GLY A 58 7.58 7.86 -7.53
N ALA A 59 6.53 7.08 -7.37
CA ALA A 59 5.21 7.53 -7.00
C ALA A 59 4.60 6.54 -6.00
N VAL A 60 3.79 7.06 -5.08
CA VAL A 60 2.94 6.28 -4.20
C VAL A 60 1.50 6.49 -4.60
N VAL A 61 0.74 5.39 -4.61
CA VAL A 61 -0.69 5.36 -4.89
C VAL A 61 -1.36 4.67 -3.71
N VAL A 62 -2.40 5.30 -3.18
CA VAL A 62 -3.17 4.79 -2.05
C VAL A 62 -4.63 4.73 -2.45
N ALA A 63 -5.14 3.50 -2.57
CA ALA A 63 -6.55 3.23 -2.72
C ALA A 63 -7.18 2.94 -1.35
N LEU A 64 -8.35 3.52 -1.12
CA LEU A 64 -9.11 3.42 0.12
C LEU A 64 -10.55 3.04 -0.18
N SER A 65 -11.08 2.08 0.57
CA SER A 65 -12.50 1.78 0.70
C SER A 65 -12.94 1.94 2.15
N ASP A 66 -14.22 1.71 2.45
CA ASP A 66 -14.80 1.94 3.78
C ASP A 66 -14.06 1.20 4.92
N SER A 67 -13.47 0.04 4.63
CA SER A 67 -12.76 -0.79 5.62
C SER A 67 -11.31 -1.11 5.27
N ASP A 68 -10.89 -0.95 4.01
CA ASP A 68 -9.61 -1.44 3.53
C ASP A 68 -8.76 -0.35 2.88
N ARG A 69 -7.44 -0.53 3.01
CA ARG A 69 -6.43 0.37 2.44
C ARG A 69 -5.40 -0.45 1.67
N SER A 70 -5.04 0.02 0.48
CA SER A 70 -3.93 -0.53 -0.30
C SER A 70 -2.94 0.58 -0.62
N ILE A 71 -1.68 0.38 -0.22
CA ILE A 71 -0.57 1.29 -0.47
C ILE A 71 0.35 0.63 -1.50
N CYS A 72 0.57 1.31 -2.63
CA CYS A 72 1.38 0.80 -3.74
C CYS A 72 2.47 1.82 -4.09
N GLY A 73 3.73 1.40 -3.98
CA GLY A 73 4.88 2.19 -4.41
C GLY A 73 5.37 1.73 -5.79
N PHE A 74 5.68 2.70 -6.64
CA PHE A 74 6.25 2.50 -7.97
C PHE A 74 7.56 3.28 -8.08
N ALA A 75 8.55 2.71 -8.77
CA ALA A 75 9.77 3.44 -9.08
C ALA A 75 10.31 3.09 -10.47
N LYS A 76 10.99 4.07 -11.09
CA LYS A 76 11.70 3.92 -12.36
C LYS A 76 13.05 4.64 -12.30
N ALA A 77 13.98 4.18 -13.13
CA ALA A 77 15.35 4.69 -13.15
C ALA A 77 15.47 6.05 -13.84
N SER A 78 14.60 6.34 -14.82
CA SER A 78 14.69 7.52 -15.66
C SER A 78 13.35 8.19 -15.91
N GLY A 79 13.38 9.52 -15.89
CA GLY A 79 12.20 10.36 -16.05
C GLY A 79 11.34 10.37 -14.79
N GLU A 80 10.81 11.53 -14.43
CA GLU A 80 9.78 11.60 -13.41
C GLU A 80 8.48 10.96 -13.92
N PHE A 81 7.61 10.52 -13.00
CA PHE A 81 6.27 10.09 -13.37
C PHE A 81 5.43 11.29 -13.82
N THR A 82 4.92 11.20 -15.03
CA THR A 82 3.98 12.17 -15.59
C THR A 82 2.60 12.00 -14.95
N ASP A 83 1.78 13.06 -14.99
CA ASP A 83 0.41 12.98 -14.46
C ASP A 83 -0.42 11.86 -15.14
N SER A 84 -0.21 11.65 -16.44
CA SER A 84 -0.88 10.59 -17.19
C SER A 84 -0.47 9.19 -16.72
N GLU A 85 0.83 8.95 -16.49
CA GLU A 85 1.31 7.68 -15.96
C GLU A 85 0.75 7.42 -14.55
N ILE A 86 0.73 8.46 -13.70
CA ILE A 86 0.19 8.34 -12.34
C ILE A 86 -1.31 8.05 -12.36
N ALA A 87 -2.06 8.68 -13.26
CA ALA A 87 -3.49 8.42 -13.43
C ALA A 87 -3.76 6.96 -13.83
N GLU A 88 -2.99 6.41 -14.77
CA GLU A 88 -3.11 5.01 -15.19
C GLU A 88 -2.75 4.05 -14.03
N LEU A 89 -1.69 4.34 -13.28
CA LEU A 89 -1.33 3.56 -12.09
C LEU A 89 -2.44 3.61 -11.03
N ALA A 90 -3.04 4.77 -10.81
CA ALA A 90 -4.14 4.94 -9.85
C ALA A 90 -5.38 4.13 -10.24
N GLU A 91 -5.74 4.12 -11.52
CA GLU A 91 -6.86 3.32 -12.03
C GLU A 91 -6.62 1.82 -11.84
N ASN A 92 -5.41 1.35 -12.20
CA ASN A 92 -5.01 -0.04 -12.04
C ASN A 92 -5.01 -0.49 -10.57
N VAL A 93 -4.44 0.33 -9.67
CA VAL A 93 -4.41 0.04 -8.22
C VAL A 93 -5.82 0.03 -7.64
N THR A 94 -6.68 0.96 -8.05
CA THR A 94 -8.09 1.00 -7.61
C THR A 94 -8.83 -0.25 -8.05
N THR A 95 -8.62 -0.69 -9.29
CA THR A 95 -9.21 -1.94 -9.81
C THR A 95 -8.75 -3.15 -9.00
N LEU A 96 -7.44 -3.27 -8.75
CA LEU A 96 -6.88 -4.36 -7.94
C LEU A 96 -7.38 -4.32 -6.48
N HIS A 97 -7.50 -3.12 -5.91
CA HIS A 97 -8.04 -2.92 -4.56
C HIS A 97 -9.49 -3.43 -4.47
N ASN A 98 -10.36 -3.01 -5.40
CA ASN A 98 -11.76 -3.41 -5.42
C ASN A 98 -11.92 -4.93 -5.60
N LEU A 99 -11.18 -5.52 -6.54
CA LEU A 99 -11.19 -6.97 -6.75
C LEU A 99 -10.76 -7.73 -5.50
N THR A 100 -9.84 -7.19 -4.70
CA THR A 100 -9.37 -7.83 -3.46
C THR A 100 -10.33 -7.60 -2.30
N ALA A 101 -10.92 -6.42 -2.20
CA ALA A 101 -11.92 -6.07 -1.17
C ALA A 101 -13.19 -6.92 -1.33
N ASP A 102 -13.66 -7.13 -2.58
CA ASP A 102 -14.84 -7.93 -2.86
C ASP A 102 -14.64 -9.41 -2.55
N LEU A 103 -13.42 -9.96 -2.69
CA LEU A 103 -13.12 -11.36 -2.36
C LEU A 103 -13.28 -11.69 -0.86
N LEU A 104 -13.17 -10.69 0.01
CA LEU A 104 -13.31 -10.85 1.46
C LEU A 104 -14.73 -10.55 1.96
N ARG A 105 -15.62 -10.13 1.06
CA ARG A 105 -16.99 -9.78 1.40
C ARG A 105 -17.80 -11.06 1.59
N LEU A 106 -17.96 -11.46 2.85
CA LEU A 106 -18.90 -12.52 3.22
C LEU A 106 -20.32 -12.07 2.87
N GLU A 107 -21.11 -12.99 2.33
CA GLU A 107 -22.53 -12.74 2.09
C GLU A 107 -23.21 -12.26 3.38
N PRO A 108 -24.13 -11.29 3.32
CA PRO A 108 -24.80 -10.73 4.50
C PRO A 108 -25.43 -11.80 5.39
N GLU A 109 -25.95 -12.87 4.79
CA GLU A 109 -26.51 -14.02 5.49
C GLU A 109 -25.45 -14.78 6.31
N THR A 110 -24.26 -14.98 5.75
CA THR A 110 -23.12 -15.62 6.43
C THR A 110 -22.58 -14.75 7.57
N VAL A 111 -22.54 -13.43 7.39
CA VAL A 111 -22.17 -12.48 8.46
C VAL A 111 -23.15 -12.56 9.62
N GLU A 112 -24.46 -12.57 9.35
CA GLU A 112 -25.49 -12.67 10.40
C GLU A 112 -25.47 -14.04 11.09
N GLN A 113 -25.18 -15.13 10.36
CA GLN A 113 -24.98 -16.44 10.96
C GLN A 113 -23.76 -16.47 11.88
N LEU A 114 -22.61 -15.93 11.45
CA LEU A 114 -21.41 -15.84 12.30
C LEU A 114 -21.67 -14.96 13.54
N ARG A 115 -22.43 -13.87 13.40
CA ARG A 115 -22.84 -13.01 14.52
C ARG A 115 -23.69 -13.77 15.53
N LYS A 116 -24.69 -14.54 15.08
CA LYS A 116 -25.54 -15.39 15.93
C LYS A 116 -24.71 -16.46 16.65
N MET A 117 -23.77 -17.10 15.96
CA MET A 117 -22.87 -18.10 16.55
C MET A 117 -21.93 -17.49 17.61
N SER A 118 -21.36 -16.31 17.35
CA SER A 118 -20.51 -15.60 18.32
C SER A 118 -21.26 -15.26 19.61
N ILE A 119 -22.53 -14.87 19.52
CA ILE A 119 -23.39 -14.63 20.69
C ILE A 119 -23.65 -15.93 21.47
N MET A 120 -23.91 -17.03 20.76
CA MET A 120 -24.17 -18.36 21.35
C MET A 120 -22.95 -18.94 22.09
N VAL A 121 -21.73 -18.66 21.63
CA VAL A 121 -20.49 -19.14 22.27
C VAL A 121 -20.08 -18.30 23.48
N THR A 122 -20.52 -17.04 23.56
CA THR A 122 -20.15 -16.12 24.66
C THR A 122 -21.14 -16.16 25.85
N HIS A 123 -22.31 -16.76 25.66
CA HIS A 123 -23.23 -17.12 26.74
C HIS A 123 -23.58 -18.61 26.59
N PRO A 124 -22.73 -19.54 27.05
CA PRO A 124 -23.19 -20.88 27.31
C PRO A 124 -24.28 -20.77 28.38
N ASP A 125 -25.44 -21.36 28.14
CA ASP A 125 -26.57 -21.35 29.05
C ASP A 125 -26.13 -21.57 30.51
N SER A 126 -26.64 -20.72 31.40
CA SER A 126 -26.73 -20.97 32.84
C SER A 126 -27.72 -22.09 33.14
#